data_AF-A0A968ASJ0-F1
#
_entry.id   AF-A0A968ASJ0-F1
#
_cell.length_a   1.000
_cell.length_b   1.000
_cell.length_c   1.000
_cell.angle_alpha   90.00
_cell.angle_beta   90.00
_cell.angle_gamma   90.00
#
_symmetry.space_group_name_H-M   'P 1'
#
loop_
_entity.id
_entity.type
_entity.pdbx_description
1 polymer ?
#
loop_
_entity_poly.entity_id
_entity_poly.type
_entity_poly.pdbx_seq_one_letter_code
_entity_poly.pdbx_strand_id
1 'polypeptide(L)' 'KCHEDFYLAFSPEREDPNNIKFTTRAIPKVIGANDPHSLELTKTLYDQVIVKTVPVSSSQAAEATKLLENI' A
#
# COMPACT_ATOMS: atom_id res chain seq x y z
N LYS A 1 17.51 11.28 6.92
CA LYS A 1 16.25 11.65 7.58
C LYS A 1 15.10 11.32 6.64
N CYS A 2 14.03 10.74 7.19
CA CYS A 2 12.81 10.50 6.43
C CYS A 2 12.26 11.86 5.94
N HIS A 3 11.75 11.90 4.70
CA HIS A 3 11.26 13.08 3.98
C HIS A 3 12.32 14.06 3.46
N GLU A 4 13.61 13.80 3.72
CA GLU A 4 14.74 14.59 3.19
C GLU A 4 15.67 13.71 2.35
N ASP A 5 16.15 12.60 2.94
CA ASP A 5 17.10 11.68 2.29
C ASP A 5 16.39 10.47 1.66
N PHE A 6 15.18 10.15 2.14
CA PHE A 6 14.37 9.04 1.64
C PHE A 6 12.89 9.27 1.98
N TYR A 7 12.01 8.59 1.25
CA TYR A 7 10.57 8.58 1.50
C TYR A 7 10.13 7.20 1.98
N LEU A 8 9.10 7.15 2.81
CA LEU A 8 8.66 5.91 3.46
C LEU A 8 7.14 5.80 3.48
N ALA A 9 6.63 4.65 3.06
CA ALA A 9 5.23 4.28 3.15
C ALA A 9 5.11 2.80 3.50
N PHE A 10 3.94 2.41 4.00
CA PHE A 10 3.56 1.04 4.29
C PHE A 10 2.47 0.57 3.33
N SER A 11 2.64 -0.62 2.76
CA SER A 11 1.62 -1.30 1.95
C SER A 11 1.53 -2.76 2.39
N PRO A 12 0.44 -3.17 3.06
CA PRO A 12 0.30 -4.56 3.48
C PRO A 12 0.19 -5.50 2.28
N GLU A 13 0.83 -6.66 2.38
CA GLU A 13 0.68 -7.73 1.41
C GLU A 13 -0.68 -8.42 1.53
N ARG A 14 -1.32 -8.69 0.38
CA ARG A 14 -2.69 -9.21 0.27
C ARG A 14 -2.83 -10.29 -0.80
N GLU A 15 -1.71 -10.77 -1.33
CA GLU A 15 -1.72 -11.84 -2.32
C GLU A 15 -1.95 -13.20 -1.65
N ASP A 16 -2.81 -14.01 -2.27
CA ASP A 16 -2.97 -15.42 -1.91
C ASP A 16 -2.18 -16.27 -2.94
N PRO A 17 -1.07 -16.91 -2.54
CA PRO A 17 -0.19 -17.64 -3.46
C PRO A 17 -0.88 -18.83 -4.15
N ASN A 18 -2.02 -19.31 -3.64
CA ASN A 18 -2.79 -20.39 -4.25
C ASN A 18 -3.92 -19.91 -5.17
N ASN A 19 -4.06 -18.60 -5.37
CA ASN A 19 -5.19 -18.03 -6.08
C ASN A 19 -4.88 -17.69 -7.54
N ILE A 20 -5.09 -18.67 -8.41
CA ILE A 20 -4.85 -18.57 -9.87
C ILE A 20 -5.76 -17.53 -10.56
N LYS A 21 -6.83 -17.06 -9.91
CA LYS A 21 -7.79 -16.10 -10.49
C LYS A 21 -7.42 -14.64 -10.25
N PHE A 22 -6.68 -14.31 -9.19
CA PHE A 22 -6.36 -12.93 -8.84
C PHE A 22 -4.85 -12.71 -8.94
N THR A 23 -4.43 -12.12 -10.04
CA THR A 23 -3.03 -11.69 -10.21
C THR A 23 -2.73 -10.49 -9.32
N THR A 24 -1.46 -10.32 -8.92
CA THR A 24 -0.92 -9.14 -8.19
C THR A 24 -1.50 -7.82 -8.68
N ARG A 25 -1.61 -7.65 -10.00
CA ARG A 25 -2.09 -6.43 -10.63
C ARG A 25 -3.57 -6.11 -10.36
N ALA A 26 -4.40 -7.14 -10.19
CA ALA A 26 -5.85 -6.99 -10.05
C ALA A 26 -6.29 -6.75 -8.59
N ILE A 27 -5.46 -7.13 -7.62
CA ILE A 27 -5.77 -6.99 -6.19
C ILE A 27 -5.55 -5.52 -5.78
N PRO A 28 -6.57 -4.82 -5.23
CA PRO A 28 -6.37 -3.45 -4.75
C PRO A 28 -5.31 -3.39 -3.65
N LYS A 29 -4.35 -2.48 -3.79
CA LYS A 29 -3.28 -2.26 -2.81
C LYS A 29 -3.62 -1.11 -1.87
N VAL A 30 -3.67 -1.40 -0.57
CA VAL A 30 -3.75 -0.35 0.47
C VAL A 30 -2.36 0.26 0.63
N ILE A 31 -2.27 1.58 0.71
CA ILE A 31 -1.02 2.31 0.92
C ILE A 31 -1.23 3.39 1.97
N GLY A 32 -0.27 3.57 2.88
CA GLY A 32 -0.32 4.61 3.91
C GLY A 32 1.06 5.18 4.18
N ALA A 33 1.14 6.49 4.40
CA ALA A 33 2.37 7.17 4.80
C ALA A 33 2.05 8.28 5.79
N ASN A 34 3.04 8.67 6.61
CA ASN A 34 2.86 9.70 7.64
C ASN A 34 3.09 11.12 7.13
N ASP A 35 3.39 11.28 5.84
CA ASP A 35 3.46 12.57 5.16
C ASP A 35 2.83 12.49 3.75
N PRO A 36 2.36 13.63 3.21
CA PRO A 36 1.74 13.66 1.89
C PRO A 36 2.68 13.29 0.73
N HIS A 37 3.96 13.66 0.77
CA HIS A 37 4.88 13.40 -0.34
C HIS A 37 5.21 11.91 -0.44
N SER A 38 5.49 11.21 0.67
CA SER A 38 5.71 9.76 0.58
C SER A 38 4.46 9.02 0.11
N LEU A 39 3.26 9.48 0.51
CA LEU A 39 2.00 8.89 0.03
C LEU A 39 1.83 9.08 -1.47
N GLU A 40 2.08 10.28 -1.99
CA GLU A 40 1.99 10.59 -3.42
C GLU A 40 3.01 9.80 -4.24
N LEU A 41 4.26 9.74 -3.80
CA LEU A 41 5.31 8.96 -4.47
C LEU A 41 4.98 7.48 -4.51
N THR A 42 4.51 6.94 -3.38
CA THR A 42 4.10 5.53 -3.28
C THR A 42 2.90 5.23 -4.17
N LYS A 43 1.90 6.12 -4.19
CA LYS A 43 0.74 5.98 -5.08
C LYS A 43 1.17 5.97 -6.54
N THR A 44 2.03 6.92 -6.92
CA THR A 44 2.56 7.03 -8.28
C THR A 44 3.32 5.78 -8.70
N LEU A 45 4.13 5.21 -7.79
CA LEU A 45 4.84 3.96 -8.03
C LEU A 45 3.88 2.79 -8.24
N TYR A 46 2.91 2.58 -7.34
CA TYR A 46 2.00 1.44 -7.44
C TYR A 46 1.02 1.55 -8.60
N ASP A 47 0.54 2.75 -8.95
CA ASP A 47 -0.37 2.96 -10.08
C ASP A 47 0.22 2.54 -11.44
N GLN A 48 1.55 2.39 -11.54
CA GLN A 48 2.20 1.86 -12.74
C GLN A 48 1.97 0.36 -12.95
N VAL A 49 1.75 -0.39 -11.86
CA VAL A 49 1.74 -1.87 -11.88
C VAL A 49 0.47 -2.48 -11.29
N ILE A 50 -0.30 -1.73 -10.51
CA ILE A 50 -1.55 -2.14 -9.87
C ILE A 50 -2.72 -1.35 -10.47
N VAL A 51 -3.85 -2.02 -10.68
CA VAL A 51 -5.05 -1.39 -11.26
C VAL A 51 -5.70 -0.37 -10.31
N LYS A 52 -5.59 -0.60 -8.99
CA LYS A 52 -6.23 0.23 -7.97
C LYS A 52 -5.39 0.35 -6.71
N THR A 53 -4.96 1.56 -6.40
CA THR A 53 -4.41 1.95 -5.10
C THR A 53 -5.51 2.51 -4.19
N VAL A 54 -5.41 2.21 -2.89
CA VAL A 54 -6.32 2.69 -1.84
C VAL A 54 -5.50 3.42 -0.78
N PRO A 55 -5.35 4.75 -0.89
CA PRO A 55 -4.61 5.53 0.09
C PRO A 55 -5.37 5.68 1.41
N VAL A 56 -4.66 5.60 2.53
CA VAL A 56 -5.17 5.81 3.89
C VAL A 56 -4.37 6.87 4.65
N SER A 57 -4.86 7.27 5.81
CA SER A 57 -4.41 8.46 6.55
C SER A 57 -2.99 8.38 7.14
N SER A 58 -2.45 7.19 7.35
CA SER A 58 -1.11 7.01 7.92
C SER A 58 -0.55 5.61 7.65
N SER A 59 0.74 5.41 7.89
CA SER A 59 1.35 4.08 7.86
C SER A 59 0.69 3.13 8.88
N GLN A 60 0.35 3.63 10.06
CA GLN A 60 -0.34 2.85 11.10
C GLN A 60 -1.77 2.47 10.67
N ALA A 61 -2.48 3.35 9.96
CA ALA A 61 -3.80 3.02 9.42
C ALA A 61 -3.69 1.87 8.40
N ALA A 62 -2.68 1.92 7.51
CA ALA A 62 -2.45 0.84 6.55
C ALA A 62 -2.08 -0.48 7.25
N GLU A 63 -1.27 -0.45 8.30
CA GLU A 63 -0.96 -1.63 9.12
C GLU A 63 -2.21 -2.19 9.81
N ALA A 64 -3.05 -1.34 10.40
CA ALA A 64 -4.28 -1.74 11.07
C ALA A 64 -5.27 -2.45 10.12
N THR A 65 -5.30 -2.08 8.83
CA THR A 65 -6.13 -2.80 7.85
C THR A 65 -5.76 -4.28 7.76
N LYS A 66 -4.48 -4.62 7.87
CA LYS A 66 -4.02 -6.00 7.80
C LYS A 66 -4.45 -6.82 9.01
N LEU A 67 -4.45 -6.19 10.19
CA LEU A 67 -4.92 -6.83 11.42
C LEU A 67 -6.42 -7.10 11.35
N LEU A 68 -7.20 -6.14 10.87
CA LEU A 68 -8.66 -6.30 10.72
C LEU A 68 -9.04 -7.36 9.68
N GLU A 69 -8.27 -7.51 8.60
CA GLU A 69 -8.50 -8.55 7.59
C GLU A 69 -8.29 -9.98 8.09
N ASN A 70 -7.48 -10.15 9.14
CA ASN A 70 -7.06 -11.46 9.66
C ASN A 70 -7.80 -11.89 10.94
N ILE A 71 -8.83 -11.13 11.39
CA ILE A 71 -9.68 -11.47 12.54
C ILE A 71 -10.94 -12.21 12.08
#